data_AF-A0A8C6X6C8-F1
#
_entry.id   AF-A0A8C6X6C8-F1
#
_cell.length_a   1.000
_cell.length_b   1.000
_cell.length_c   1.000
_cell.angle_alpha   90.00
_cell.angle_beta   90.00
_cell.angle_gamma   90.00
#
_symmetry.space_group_name_H-M   'P 1'
#
loop_
_entity.id
_entity.type
_entity.pdbx_description
1 polymer ?
#
loop_
_entity_poly.entity_id
_entity_poly.type
_entity_poly.pdbx_seq_one_letter_code
_entity_poly.pdbx_strand_id
1 'polypeptide(L)'
;MFGLPHWEIPQYETRRQKDHKNGKYSQVLPNGLDNKLCEDLGHLKKISANRGLHHFWGLRVCGQHTKATRCCGRTVGISKIPKKFQPGDWILIKS
;
A
#
# COMPACT_ATOMS: atom_id res chain seq x y z
N MET A 1 -0.49 27.62 29.07
CA MET A 1 -1.45 26.63 29.63
C MET A 1 -0.96 25.24 29.29
N PHE A 2 -0.27 24.62 30.24
CA PHE A 2 0.31 23.29 30.09
C PHE A 2 -0.73 22.26 30.53
N GLY A 3 -1.43 21.66 29.58
CA GLY A 3 -2.15 20.41 29.81
C GLY A 3 -1.17 19.28 29.55
N LEU A 4 -0.82 18.50 30.57
CA LEU A 4 -0.08 17.25 30.41
C LEU A 4 -1.07 16.14 30.01
N PRO A 5 -1.02 15.59 28.77
CA PRO A 5 -2.00 14.62 28.30
C PRO A 5 -1.37 13.26 27.98
N HIS A 6 -2.10 12.17 28.24
CA HIS A 6 -1.93 10.81 27.70
C HIS A 6 -0.47 10.36 27.44
N TRP A 7 0.24 10.10 28.55
CA TRP A 7 1.46 9.26 28.71
C TRP A 7 2.62 9.50 27.72
N GLU A 8 3.52 10.43 28.05
CA GLU A 8 4.96 10.49 27.68
C GLU A 8 5.44 10.17 26.24
N ILE A 9 4.57 10.00 25.25
CA ILE A 9 4.99 9.73 23.87
C ILE A 9 5.29 11.04 23.16
N PRO A 10 6.47 11.17 22.53
CA PRO A 10 6.76 12.26 21.63
C PRO A 10 5.83 12.29 20.40
N GLN A 11 5.36 13.47 20.01
CA GLN A 11 4.42 13.63 18.88
C GLN A 11 4.95 13.05 17.55
N TYR A 12 6.27 12.98 17.36
CA TYR A 12 6.87 12.43 16.14
C TYR A 12 6.67 10.91 16.00
N GLU A 13 6.45 10.17 17.09
CA GLU A 13 6.24 8.72 17.07
C GLU A 13 4.84 8.34 16.57
N THR A 14 3.95 9.32 16.50
CA THR A 14 2.58 9.11 16.06
C THR A 14 2.52 8.91 14.55
N ARG A 15 1.90 7.83 14.08
CA ARG A 15 1.77 7.51 12.64
C ARG A 15 0.86 8.46 11.85
N ARG A 16 -0.04 9.17 12.52
CA ARG A 16 -0.91 10.19 11.91
C ARG A 16 -0.75 11.51 12.64
N GLN A 17 0.12 12.35 12.06
CA GLN A 17 0.46 13.65 12.60
C GLN A 17 -0.41 14.73 11.95
N LYS A 18 -0.79 15.74 12.75
CA LYS A 18 -1.49 16.95 12.29
C LYS A 18 -2.62 16.66 11.29
N ASP A 19 -3.66 16.00 11.79
CA ASP A 19 -4.80 15.60 10.96
C ASP A 19 -5.47 16.78 10.25
N HIS A 20 -5.81 16.63 8.96
CA HIS A 20 -6.35 17.75 8.16
C HIS A 20 -7.69 18.29 8.69
N LYS A 21 -8.52 17.44 9.29
CA LYS A 21 -9.85 17.82 9.82
C LYS A 21 -9.76 18.45 11.21
N ASN A 22 -9.03 17.80 12.12
CA ASN A 22 -9.08 18.09 13.55
C ASN A 22 -7.81 18.76 14.08
N GLY A 23 -6.71 18.76 13.31
CA GLY A 23 -5.41 19.32 13.71
C GLY A 23 -4.69 18.56 14.82
N LYS A 24 -5.27 17.48 15.36
CA LYS A 24 -4.73 16.69 16.47
C LYS A 24 -3.72 15.65 15.98
N TYR A 25 -2.85 15.22 16.89
CA TYR A 25 -1.94 14.08 16.71
C TYR A 25 -2.64 12.84 17.27
N SER A 26 -2.75 11.77 16.46
CA SER A 26 -3.45 10.55 16.89
C SER A 26 -2.79 9.28 16.38
N GLN A 27 -2.73 8.24 17.21
CA GLN A 27 -2.36 6.91 16.76
C GLN A 27 -3.60 6.20 16.23
N VAL A 28 -3.56 5.79 14.96
CA VAL A 28 -4.69 5.09 14.33
C VAL A 28 -4.61 3.61 14.64
N LEU A 29 -5.66 3.07 15.27
CA LEU A 29 -5.87 1.65 15.48
C LEU A 29 -6.26 0.96 14.15
N PRO A 30 -5.93 -0.33 13.95
CA PRO A 30 -6.19 -1.05 12.69
C PRO A 30 -7.66 -0.97 12.25
N ASN A 31 -8.60 -1.09 13.19
CA ASN A 31 -10.04 -1.06 12.92
C ASN A 31 -10.53 0.25 12.28
N GLY A 32 -9.80 1.36 12.47
CA GLY A 32 -10.13 2.67 11.92
C GLY A 32 -9.24 3.09 10.75
N LEU A 33 -8.22 2.29 10.40
CA LEU A 33 -7.20 2.68 9.43
C LEU A 33 -7.76 2.80 8.02
N ASP A 34 -8.55 1.82 7.59
CA ASP A 34 -9.13 1.78 6.25
C ASP A 34 -10.10 2.93 6.00
N ASN A 35 -10.95 3.23 6.99
CA ASN A 35 -11.87 4.36 6.93
C ASN A 35 -11.12 5.68 6.76
N LYS A 36 -10.02 5.85 7.50
CA LYS A 36 -9.20 7.06 7.44
C LYS A 36 -8.46 7.22 6.11
N LEU A 37 -7.91 6.13 5.57
CA LEU A 37 -7.30 6.13 4.24
C LEU A 37 -8.33 6.47 3.15
N CYS A 38 -9.54 5.91 3.24
CA CYS A 38 -10.62 6.18 2.30
C CYS A 38 -11.08 7.66 2.37
N GLU A 39 -11.20 8.23 3.56
CA GLU A 39 -11.50 9.66 3.76
C GLU A 39 -10.44 10.55 3.09
N ASP A 40 -9.15 10.25 3.29
CA ASP A 40 -8.04 11.04 2.75
C ASP A 40 -7.96 10.94 1.21
N LEU A 41 -8.13 9.73 0.65
CA LEU A 41 -8.16 9.52 -0.80
C LEU A 41 -9.40 10.17 -1.45
N GLY A 42 -10.56 10.10 -0.79
CA GLY A 42 -11.78 10.78 -1.24
C GLY A 42 -11.63 12.29 -1.27
N HIS A 43 -10.95 12.87 -0.27
CA HIS A 43 -10.63 14.30 -0.25
C HIS A 43 -9.71 14.71 -1.40
N LEU A 44 -8.64 13.95 -1.64
CA LEU A 44 -7.69 14.21 -2.75
C LEU A 44 -8.37 14.10 -4.12
N LYS A 45 -9.30 13.15 -4.29
CA LYS A 45 -10.10 13.02 -5.50
C LYS A 45 -11.01 14.23 -5.70
N LYS A 46 -11.62 14.74 -4.63
CA LYS A 46 -12.53 15.90 -4.71
C LYS A 46 -11.80 17.20 -5.09
N ILE A 47 -10.58 17.39 -4.60
CA ILE A 47 -9.71 18.51 -5.00
C ILE A 47 -9.14 18.32 -6.42
N SER A 48 -9.29 17.14 -7.01
CA SER A 48 -8.67 16.78 -8.30
C SER A 48 -7.13 16.91 -8.27
N ALA A 49 -6.53 16.59 -7.12
CA ALA A 49 -5.07 16.54 -7.01
C ALA A 49 -4.52 15.37 -7.85
N ASN A 50 -3.36 15.56 -8.49
CA ASN A 50 -2.71 14.54 -9.33
C ASN A 50 -2.60 13.18 -8.60
N ARG A 51 -2.18 13.21 -7.33
CA ARG A 51 -2.14 12.03 -6.46
C ARG A 51 -3.49 11.33 -6.32
N GLY A 52 -4.58 12.09 -6.13
CA GLY A 52 -5.94 11.55 -5.99
C GLY A 52 -6.44 10.90 -7.29
N LEU A 53 -6.17 11.53 -8.43
CA LEU A 53 -6.50 10.98 -9.76
C LEU A 53 -5.71 9.69 -10.04
N HIS A 54 -4.41 9.67 -9.72
CA HIS A 54 -3.59 8.47 -9.87
C HIS A 54 -4.10 7.31 -9.01
N HIS A 55 -4.51 7.57 -7.76
CA HIS A 55 -5.13 6.54 -6.91
C HIS A 55 -6.47 6.05 -7.48
N PHE A 56 -7.27 6.93 -8.07
CA PHE A 56 -8.53 6.55 -8.72
C PHE A 56 -8.33 5.68 -9.96
N TRP A 57 -7.32 5.99 -10.78
CA TRP A 57 -6.98 5.20 -11.97
C TRP A 57 -6.09 3.98 -11.69
N GLY A 58 -5.67 3.77 -10.43
CA GLY A 58 -4.75 2.69 -10.07
C GLY A 58 -3.33 2.86 -10.60
N LEU A 59 -2.94 4.09 -10.95
CA LEU A 59 -1.60 4.45 -11.39
C LEU A 59 -0.67 4.66 -10.20
N ARG A 60 0.63 4.53 -10.46
CA ARG A 60 1.68 4.79 -9.47
C ARG A 60 1.72 6.29 -9.12
N VAL A 61 1.83 6.60 -7.84
CA VAL A 61 1.68 7.97 -7.32
C VAL A 61 3.02 8.71 -7.19
N CYS A 62 4.11 8.01 -6.88
CA CYS A 62 5.40 8.65 -6.54
C CYS A 62 6.28 8.94 -7.77
N GLY A 63 5.71 9.27 -8.93
CA GLY A 63 6.48 9.68 -10.12
C GLY A 63 7.41 8.60 -10.70
N GLN A 64 7.16 7.33 -10.38
CA GLN A 64 7.94 6.21 -10.92
C GLN A 64 7.78 6.12 -12.44
N HIS A 65 8.87 5.87 -13.16
CA HIS A 65 8.79 5.61 -14.60
C HIS A 65 7.95 4.37 -14.89
N THR A 66 6.87 4.54 -15.65
CA THR A 66 5.90 3.48 -15.98
C THR A 66 6.13 2.86 -17.34
N LYS A 67 7.08 3.37 -18.14
CA LYS A 67 7.36 2.90 -19.50
C LYS A 67 7.73 1.42 -19.58
N ALA A 68 8.52 0.92 -18.62
CA ALA A 68 9.06 -0.44 -18.63
C ALA A 68 8.87 -1.20 -17.31
N THR A 69 8.56 -0.52 -16.21
CA THR A 69 8.42 -1.16 -14.90
C THR A 69 6.98 -1.59 -14.64
N ARG A 70 6.79 -2.85 -14.20
CA ARG A 70 5.46 -3.42 -13.86
C ARG A 70 4.51 -3.55 -15.06
N CYS A 71 5.04 -3.85 -16.25
CA CYS A 71 4.26 -4.22 -17.44
C CYS A 71 3.63 -5.63 -17.37
N CYS A 72 3.62 -6.27 -16.19
CA CYS A 72 3.05 -7.61 -15.99
C CYS A 72 1.54 -7.50 -15.78
N GLY A 73 0.81 -7.43 -16.89
CA GLY A 73 -0.66 -7.53 -16.97
C GLY A 73 -1.17 -8.28 -18.21
N ARG A 74 -0.29 -8.76 -19.10
CA ARG A 74 -0.63 -9.69 -20.19
C ARG A 74 0.53 -10.65 -20.43
N THR A 75 0.35 -11.90 -20.03
CA THR A 75 1.08 -13.00 -20.67
C THR A 75 0.38 -13.26 -22.01
N VAL A 76 1.00 -12.89 -23.13
CA VAL A 76 0.68 -13.50 -24.43
C VAL A 76 1.74 -14.58 -24.68
N GLY A 77 1.49 -15.77 -24.17
CA GLY A 77 2.41 -16.89 -24.31
C GLY A 77 2.09 -17.98 -23.30
N ILE A 78 1.71 -19.15 -23.78
CA ILE A 78 1.40 -20.34 -23.00
C ILE A 78 2.57 -20.65 -22.05
N SER A 79 2.40 -20.42 -20.75
CA SER A 79 3.31 -20.95 -19.74
C SER A 79 2.94 -22.42 -19.52
N LYS A 80 3.74 -23.33 -20.09
CA LYS A 80 3.73 -24.73 -19.62
C LYS A 80 4.15 -24.71 -18.17
N ILE A 81 3.26 -25.14 -17.28
CA ILE A 81 3.58 -25.42 -15.89
C ILE A 81 4.67 -26.51 -15.90
N PRO A 82 5.91 -26.25 -15.44
CA PRO A 82 6.84 -27.35 -15.20
C PRO A 82 6.21 -28.22 -14.10
N LYS A 83 6.00 -29.51 -14.38
CA LYS A 83 5.49 -30.45 -13.36
C LYS A 83 6.40 -30.33 -12.14
N LYS A 84 5.81 -30.08 -10.97
CA LYS A 84 6.55 -30.03 -9.71
C LYS A 84 7.24 -31.38 -9.55
N PHE A 85 8.57 -31.36 -9.47
CA PHE A 85 9.41 -32.53 -9.18
C PHE A 85 8.93 -33.15 -7.87
N GLN A 86 8.48 -34.40 -7.93
CA GLN A 86 7.98 -35.09 -6.75
C GLN A 86 9.15 -35.79 -6.05
N PRO A 87 9.17 -35.83 -4.70
CA PRO A 87 10.18 -36.60 -3.98
C PRO A 87 10.03 -38.09 -4.32
N GLY A 88 10.92 -38.59 -5.19
CA GLY A 88 10.90 -39.96 -5.74
C GLY A 88 11.46 -40.07 -7.16
N ASP A 89 11.50 -38.97 -7.91
CA ASP A 89 11.98 -38.91 -9.30
C ASP A 89 13.49 -39.24 -9.49
N TRP A 90 14.25 -39.36 -8.39
CA TRP A 90 15.69 -39.66 -8.36
C TRP A 90 15.98 -41.15 -8.61
N ILE A 91 14.98 -42.02 -8.43
CA ILE A 91 15.12 -43.48 -8.50
C ILE A 91 15.15 -43.96 -9.97
N LEU A 92 14.59 -43.18 -10.90
CA LEU A 92 14.47 -43.53 -12.32
C LEU A 92 15.69 -43.15 -13.19
N ILE A 93 16.72 -42.51 -12.62
CA ILE A 93 17.90 -42.03 -13.36
C ILE A 93 19.08 -43.03 -13.25
N LYS A 94 18.89 -44.19 -12.61
CA LYS A 94 19.92 -45.25 -12.44
C LYS A 94 19.42 -46.65 -12.83
N SER A 95 18.60 -46.78 -13.87
CA SER A 95 18.36 -48.05 -14.58
C SER A 95 18.85 -47.95 -16.01
#